data_AF-A0A842HGG1-F1
#
_entry.id   AF-A0A842HGG1-F1
#
_cell.length_a   1.000
_cell.length_b   1.000
_cell.length_c   1.000
_cell.angle_alpha   90.00
_cell.angle_beta   90.00
_cell.angle_gamma   90.00
#
_symmetry.space_group_name_H-M   'P 1'
#
loop_
_entity.id
_entity.type
_entity.pdbx_description
1 polymer ?
#
loop_
_entity_poly.entity_id
_entity_poly.type
_entity_poly.pdbx_seq_one_letter_code
_entity_poly.pdbx_strand_id
1 'polypeptide(L)'
;MMRTIRTRLKLACLACAVFTLVGLSSAQAQREVEPGMPNPPNSPTEVKVGIFLADIINLDELNETFEAELILTAEWNDPRLAFDPAEAGVPVKLFQGTFQFNEIYSAWWPQLLFVNQIGSGEYNAIKISIYPDGRVRYLDQRSVLLETPMDLQAFPFDVQKLEASIVSFGDYSDEVKLVVDERVLGASEEYAEVQQKVNIAQWKLRHLDLKAGEADFSYYGSKKAFSELTLVITMERKSANMIWKVILPLIILVLLMWAVFWLEADNLSDRLNVAFIGILTIVAYQFLIDGSMPRIDYFTFTDAVLLYSFVVMCLAIFESLLLYSLCKNGHRPLADKLDHVFRWFFPIVYFIGLIVSYFVYN
;
A
#
# COMPACT_ATOMS: atom_id res chain seq x y z
N MET A 1 86.14 -23.00 -22.20
CA MET A 1 85.17 -23.19 -21.09
C MET A 1 83.91 -22.34 -21.28
N MET A 2 83.27 -22.38 -22.47
CA MET A 2 82.09 -21.55 -22.81
C MET A 2 81.04 -22.28 -23.67
N ARG A 3 81.22 -23.59 -23.92
CA ARG A 3 80.23 -24.41 -24.66
C ARG A 3 79.32 -25.25 -23.75
N THR A 4 79.71 -25.50 -22.50
CA THR A 4 78.95 -26.33 -21.54
C THR A 4 77.85 -25.58 -20.77
N ILE A 5 77.86 -24.25 -20.82
CA ILE A 5 76.86 -23.39 -20.13
C ILE A 5 75.60 -23.19 -20.98
N ARG A 6 75.73 -23.15 -22.32
CA ARG A 6 74.58 -22.98 -23.24
C ARG A 6 73.66 -24.20 -23.30
N THR A 7 74.16 -25.41 -23.05
CA THR A 7 73.35 -26.65 -23.04
C THR A 7 72.56 -26.83 -21.76
N ARG A 8 73.05 -26.36 -20.61
CA ARG A 8 72.30 -26.42 -19.33
C ARG A 8 71.17 -25.39 -19.25
N LEU A 9 71.29 -24.26 -19.93
CA LEU A 9 70.22 -23.24 -19.97
C LEU A 9 69.03 -23.66 -20.85
N LYS A 10 69.26 -24.42 -21.93
CA LYS A 10 68.17 -24.94 -22.78
C LYS A 10 67.39 -26.09 -22.14
N LEU A 11 68.03 -26.95 -21.34
CA LEU A 11 67.32 -27.99 -20.58
C LEU A 11 66.51 -27.41 -19.41
N ALA A 12 66.98 -26.34 -18.76
CA ALA A 12 66.22 -25.68 -17.69
C ALA A 12 64.96 -24.96 -18.21
N CYS A 13 65.00 -24.36 -19.41
CA CYS A 13 63.81 -23.76 -20.03
C CYS A 13 62.80 -24.80 -20.54
N LEU A 14 63.23 -25.97 -21.03
CA LEU A 14 62.30 -27.03 -21.43
C LEU A 14 61.64 -27.72 -20.21
N ALA A 15 62.36 -27.87 -19.10
CA ALA A 15 61.78 -28.43 -17.87
C ALA A 15 60.75 -27.49 -17.23
N CYS A 16 60.98 -26.17 -17.26
CA CYS A 16 59.97 -25.19 -16.83
C CYS A 16 58.76 -25.11 -17.78
N ALA A 17 58.95 -25.29 -19.10
CA ALA A 17 57.84 -25.28 -20.05
C ALA A 17 56.97 -26.54 -20.00
N VAL A 18 57.54 -27.69 -19.59
CA VAL A 18 56.77 -28.93 -19.39
C VAL A 18 56.07 -28.94 -18.02
N PHE A 19 56.62 -28.29 -16.99
CA PHE A 19 55.92 -28.11 -15.72
C PHE A 19 54.79 -27.06 -15.77
N THR A 20 54.81 -26.12 -16.71
CA THR A 20 53.70 -25.17 -16.91
C THR A 20 52.57 -25.71 -17.81
N LEU A 21 52.78 -26.83 -18.51
CA LEU A 21 51.77 -27.45 -19.38
C LEU A 21 51.05 -28.67 -18.77
N VAL A 22 51.49 -29.15 -17.60
CA VAL A 22 50.80 -30.23 -16.83
C VAL A 22 49.97 -29.66 -15.65
N GLY A 23 50.07 -28.35 -15.38
CA GLY A 23 49.25 -27.65 -14.38
C GLY A 23 47.91 -27.09 -14.89
N LEU A 24 47.58 -27.29 -16.17
CA LEU A 24 46.34 -26.83 -16.80
C LEU A 24 45.37 -28.00 -17.05
N SER A 25 45.13 -28.81 -16.02
CA SER A 25 44.06 -29.83 -16.05
C SER A 25 43.76 -30.36 -14.64
N SER A 26 43.38 -29.46 -13.75
CA SER A 26 42.52 -29.78 -12.62
C SER A 26 41.70 -28.52 -12.43
N ALA A 27 40.51 -28.53 -13.03
CA ALA A 27 39.28 -28.67 -12.27
C ALA A 27 39.07 -27.43 -11.40
N GLN A 28 38.01 -26.70 -11.70
CA GLN A 28 37.42 -25.70 -10.82
C GLN A 28 37.63 -26.11 -9.37
N ALA A 29 38.54 -25.43 -8.67
CA ALA A 29 38.50 -25.35 -7.22
C ALA A 29 37.31 -24.44 -6.91
N GLN A 30 36.11 -24.99 -7.15
CA GLN A 30 34.87 -24.52 -6.58
C GLN A 30 35.12 -24.54 -5.08
N ARG A 31 35.09 -23.35 -4.48
CA ARG A 31 35.29 -23.16 -3.04
C ARG A 31 34.52 -24.23 -2.29
N GLU A 32 35.23 -25.03 -1.50
CA GLU A 32 34.61 -25.88 -0.48
C GLU A 32 33.70 -24.99 0.36
N VAL A 33 32.40 -25.26 0.31
CA VAL A 33 31.43 -24.68 1.23
C VAL A 33 30.76 -25.84 1.95
N GLU A 34 31.38 -26.25 3.03
CA GLU A 34 30.75 -26.90 4.19
C GLU A 34 31.45 -26.31 5.42
N PRO A 35 30.75 -25.74 6.43
CA PRO A 35 29.42 -26.12 6.94
C PRO A 35 28.35 -25.03 6.79
N GLY A 36 27.10 -25.48 6.55
CA GLY A 36 25.90 -24.65 6.46
C GLY A 36 25.84 -23.87 5.16
N MET A 37 25.50 -24.54 4.04
CA MET A 37 25.45 -24.00 2.68
C MET A 37 24.77 -22.61 2.67
N PRO A 38 25.49 -21.47 2.73
CA PRO A 38 24.86 -20.18 2.98
C PRO A 38 24.59 -19.40 1.69
N ASN A 39 24.86 -20.02 0.53
CA ASN A 39 24.74 -19.38 -0.77
C ASN A 39 23.52 -19.96 -1.51
N PRO A 40 22.88 -19.15 -2.38
CA PRO A 40 21.89 -19.64 -3.33
C PRO A 40 22.42 -20.86 -4.12
N PRO A 41 21.58 -21.88 -4.39
CA PRO A 41 22.00 -23.09 -5.11
C PRO A 41 22.37 -22.82 -6.58
N ASN A 42 21.78 -21.78 -7.19
CA ASN A 42 22.02 -21.34 -8.56
C ASN A 42 22.15 -19.81 -8.63
N SER A 43 22.64 -19.28 -9.75
CA SER A 43 22.71 -17.84 -10.00
C SER A 43 22.11 -17.53 -11.39
N PRO A 44 20.85 -17.04 -11.48
CA PRO A 44 19.93 -16.78 -10.38
C PRO A 44 19.24 -18.04 -9.88
N THR A 45 18.96 -18.10 -8.57
CA THR A 45 18.00 -19.05 -8.01
C THR A 45 16.60 -18.49 -8.18
N GLU A 46 15.75 -19.19 -8.93
CA GLU A 46 14.33 -18.83 -9.04
C GLU A 46 13.59 -19.27 -7.78
N VAL A 47 12.95 -18.32 -7.11
CA VAL A 47 12.13 -18.53 -5.92
C VAL A 47 10.70 -18.14 -6.26
N LYS A 48 9.81 -19.13 -6.30
CA LYS A 48 8.38 -18.90 -6.51
C LYS A 48 7.75 -18.50 -5.19
N VAL A 49 7.23 -17.29 -5.09
CA VAL A 49 6.63 -16.75 -3.86
C VAL A 49 5.15 -16.53 -4.08
N GLY A 50 4.35 -17.07 -3.16
CA GLY A 50 2.92 -16.83 -3.07
C GLY A 50 2.58 -16.17 -1.74
N ILE A 51 1.62 -15.25 -1.74
CA ILE A 51 1.16 -14.56 -0.54
C ILE A 51 -0.32 -14.82 -0.38
N PHE A 52 -0.72 -15.16 0.84
CA PHE A 52 -2.10 -15.31 1.24
C PHE A 52 -2.40 -14.26 2.31
N LEU A 53 -3.37 -13.39 2.02
CA LEU A 53 -3.87 -12.38 2.94
C LEU A 53 -4.87 -13.04 3.90
N ALA A 54 -4.48 -13.21 5.16
CA ALA A 54 -5.32 -13.83 6.17
C ALA A 54 -6.31 -12.83 6.77
N ASP A 55 -5.81 -11.64 7.16
CA ASP A 55 -6.64 -10.53 7.64
C ASP A 55 -5.90 -9.18 7.50
N ILE A 56 -6.66 -8.09 7.57
CA ILE A 56 -6.13 -6.73 7.76
C ILE A 56 -6.59 -6.26 9.13
N ILE A 57 -5.65 -6.15 10.05
CA ILE A 57 -5.88 -5.88 11.47
C ILE A 57 -6.24 -4.41 11.67
N ASN A 58 -5.48 -3.51 11.04
CA ASN A 58 -5.66 -2.07 11.20
C ASN A 58 -5.27 -1.31 9.93
N LEU A 59 -5.90 -0.16 9.71
CA LEU A 59 -5.59 0.78 8.64
C LEU A 59 -5.65 2.20 9.21
N ASP A 60 -4.51 2.87 9.26
CA ASP A 60 -4.34 4.21 9.80
C ASP A 60 -3.99 5.18 8.67
N GLU A 61 -4.98 5.98 8.28
CA GLU A 61 -4.88 6.95 7.20
C GLU A 61 -4.04 8.19 7.55
N LEU A 62 -3.91 8.49 8.84
CA LEU A 62 -3.16 9.66 9.30
C LEU A 62 -1.67 9.38 9.33
N ASN A 63 -1.30 8.18 9.74
CA ASN A 63 0.08 7.72 9.74
C ASN A 63 0.47 7.04 8.43
N GLU A 64 -0.46 6.87 7.48
CA GLU A 64 -0.23 6.17 6.21
C GLU A 64 0.30 4.74 6.42
N THR A 65 -0.29 4.02 7.38
CA THR A 65 0.12 2.65 7.74
C THR A 65 -1.02 1.65 7.71
N PHE A 66 -0.69 0.39 7.47
CA PHE A 66 -1.63 -0.71 7.62
C PHE A 66 -0.96 -1.92 8.27
N GLU A 67 -1.72 -2.64 9.08
CA GLU A 67 -1.30 -3.87 9.73
C GLU A 67 -2.02 -5.05 9.09
N ALA A 68 -1.27 -6.03 8.62
CA ALA A 68 -1.81 -7.20 7.93
C ALA A 68 -1.22 -8.50 8.48
N GLU A 69 -2.07 -9.51 8.58
CA GLU A 69 -1.65 -10.88 8.82
C GLU A 69 -1.51 -11.61 7.49
N LEU A 70 -0.28 -12.03 7.18
CA LEU A 70 0.09 -12.63 5.91
C LEU A 70 0.66 -14.03 6.14
N ILE A 71 0.30 -14.94 5.24
CA ILE A 71 0.97 -16.23 5.11
C ILE A 71 1.78 -16.19 3.81
N LEU A 72 3.11 -16.24 3.92
CA LEU A 72 3.97 -16.31 2.75
C LEU A 72 4.38 -17.76 2.50
N THR A 73 4.47 -18.08 1.22
CA THR A 73 4.94 -19.35 0.71
C THR A 73 6.09 -19.06 -0.23
N ALA A 74 7.17 -19.82 -0.14
CA ALA A 74 8.26 -19.76 -1.11
C ALA A 74 8.67 -21.17 -1.52
N GLU A 75 8.89 -21.39 -2.81
CA GLU A 75 9.31 -22.67 -3.36
C GLU A 75 10.51 -22.47 -4.28
N TRP A 76 11.61 -23.18 -4.00
CA TRP A 76 12.81 -23.21 -4.84
C TRP A 76 13.35 -24.63 -4.94
N ASN A 77 14.33 -24.83 -5.82
CA ASN A 77 14.99 -26.12 -5.99
C ASN A 77 16.46 -26.04 -5.57
N ASP A 78 16.85 -26.87 -4.61
CA ASP A 78 18.23 -27.03 -4.16
C ASP A 78 18.66 -28.51 -4.32
N PRO A 79 19.36 -28.84 -5.42
CA PRO A 79 19.84 -30.21 -5.68
C PRO A 79 20.75 -30.77 -4.58
N ARG A 80 21.39 -29.91 -3.77
CA ARG A 80 22.27 -30.32 -2.66
C ARG A 80 21.50 -30.96 -1.51
N LEU A 81 20.19 -30.73 -1.44
CA LEU A 81 19.29 -31.23 -0.40
C LEU A 81 18.50 -32.48 -0.83
N ALA A 82 18.67 -32.95 -2.07
CA ALA A 82 18.03 -34.16 -2.55
C ALA A 82 18.43 -35.38 -1.70
N PHE A 83 17.49 -36.29 -1.47
CA PHE A 83 17.70 -37.46 -0.61
C PHE A 83 16.84 -38.64 -1.08
N ASP A 84 17.30 -39.86 -0.82
CA ASP A 84 16.49 -41.06 -1.06
C ASP A 84 15.48 -41.26 0.10
N PRO A 85 14.16 -41.26 -0.17
CA PRO A 85 13.14 -41.50 0.85
C PRO A 85 13.27 -42.87 1.53
N ALA A 86 13.77 -43.88 0.82
CA ALA A 86 13.95 -45.22 1.35
C ALA A 86 15.08 -45.26 2.40
N GLU A 87 16.17 -44.53 2.16
CA GLU A 87 17.28 -44.41 3.11
C GLU A 87 16.94 -43.49 4.29
N ALA A 88 16.25 -42.38 4.03
CA ALA A 88 15.84 -41.42 5.05
C ALA A 88 14.67 -41.91 5.92
N GLY A 89 13.93 -42.92 5.47
CA GLY A 89 12.75 -43.47 6.15
C GLY A 89 11.55 -42.51 6.20
N VAL A 90 11.60 -41.38 5.48
CA VAL A 90 10.55 -40.36 5.44
C VAL A 90 10.31 -39.89 4.00
N PRO A 91 9.06 -39.61 3.60
CA PRO A 91 8.77 -39.10 2.26
C PRO A 91 9.15 -37.63 2.07
N VAL A 92 9.20 -36.86 3.17
CA VAL A 92 9.52 -35.42 3.21
C VAL A 92 10.26 -35.14 4.52
N LYS A 93 11.35 -34.38 4.48
CA LYS A 93 12.01 -33.88 5.69
C LYS A 93 11.32 -32.58 6.12
N LEU A 94 10.86 -32.53 7.37
CA LEU A 94 10.10 -31.40 7.91
C LEU A 94 10.89 -30.71 9.02
N PHE A 95 10.99 -29.38 8.92
CA PHE A 95 11.63 -28.52 9.91
C PHE A 95 10.61 -27.47 10.35
N GLN A 96 10.35 -27.36 11.65
CA GLN A 96 9.37 -26.43 12.22
C GLN A 96 9.84 -25.93 13.59
N GLY A 97 9.51 -24.67 13.91
CA GLY A 97 9.84 -24.04 15.19
C GLY A 97 10.03 -22.54 15.06
N THR A 98 9.80 -21.78 16.13
CA THR A 98 9.92 -20.31 16.15
C THR A 98 11.26 -19.86 16.71
N PHE A 99 11.58 -20.22 17.96
CA PHE A 99 12.74 -19.67 18.71
C PHE A 99 14.11 -20.28 18.36
N GLN A 100 14.15 -21.43 17.69
CA GLN A 100 15.38 -22.17 17.35
C GLN A 100 15.43 -22.60 15.88
N PHE A 101 14.67 -21.93 15.00
CA PHE A 101 14.57 -22.34 13.60
C PHE A 101 15.95 -22.49 12.92
N ASN A 102 16.85 -21.54 13.18
CA ASN A 102 18.21 -21.53 12.64
C ASN A 102 19.11 -22.65 13.21
N GLU A 103 18.75 -23.27 14.33
CA GLU A 103 19.46 -24.44 14.87
C GLU A 103 19.01 -25.73 14.19
N ILE A 104 17.76 -25.77 13.71
CA ILE A 104 17.13 -26.97 13.15
C ILE A 104 17.30 -27.03 11.63
N TYR A 105 17.35 -25.89 10.95
CA TYR A 105 17.61 -25.78 9.51
C TYR A 105 18.81 -24.86 9.24
N SER A 106 19.86 -25.42 8.61
CA SER A 106 21.16 -24.75 8.41
C SER A 106 21.56 -24.57 6.94
N ALA A 107 20.74 -25.06 6.00
CA ALA A 107 20.93 -24.82 4.58
C ALA A 107 20.44 -23.42 4.20
N TRP A 108 20.76 -22.94 2.99
CA TRP A 108 20.32 -21.63 2.53
C TRP A 108 18.78 -21.56 2.39
N TRP A 109 18.23 -20.39 2.68
CA TRP A 109 16.87 -19.99 2.32
C TRP A 109 16.86 -18.51 1.94
N PRO A 110 15.96 -18.08 1.04
CA PRO A 110 15.80 -16.67 0.72
C PRO A 110 15.23 -15.93 1.93
N GLN A 111 15.91 -14.88 2.39
CA GLN A 111 15.46 -14.06 3.51
C GLN A 111 14.47 -13.01 3.00
N LEU A 112 13.20 -13.40 2.86
CA LEU A 112 12.15 -12.51 2.36
C LEU A 112 11.78 -11.44 3.39
N LEU A 113 12.01 -10.17 3.03
CA LEU A 113 11.73 -8.99 3.85
C LEU A 113 10.73 -8.07 3.17
N PHE A 114 9.95 -7.36 3.99
CA PHE A 114 9.12 -6.25 3.53
C PHE A 114 9.92 -4.95 3.61
N VAL A 115 10.14 -4.29 2.48
CA VAL A 115 10.98 -3.09 2.38
C VAL A 115 10.35 -1.91 3.12
N ASN A 116 9.03 -1.78 3.00
CA ASN A 116 8.22 -0.73 3.62
C ASN A 116 7.69 -1.13 5.01
N GLN A 117 8.39 -2.03 5.71
CA GLN A 117 8.00 -2.46 7.05
C GLN A 117 8.45 -1.48 8.13
N ILE A 118 7.55 -1.18 9.06
CA ILE A 118 7.85 -0.41 10.26
C ILE A 118 8.11 -1.37 11.42
N GLY A 119 9.27 -1.21 12.07
CA GLY A 119 9.66 -2.03 13.21
C GLY A 119 9.99 -3.48 12.82
N SER A 120 9.86 -4.40 13.79
CA SER A 120 10.08 -5.84 13.59
C SER A 120 8.75 -6.56 13.50
N GLY A 121 8.44 -7.15 12.35
CA GLY A 121 7.30 -8.05 12.19
C GLY A 121 7.37 -9.25 13.14
N GLU A 122 6.20 -9.74 13.54
CA GLU A 122 6.10 -10.88 14.45
C GLU A 122 5.89 -12.18 13.66
N TYR A 123 6.76 -13.16 13.88
CA TYR A 123 6.65 -14.48 13.27
C TYR A 123 5.82 -15.40 14.16
N ASN A 124 4.66 -15.84 13.66
CA ASN A 124 3.76 -16.72 14.39
C ASN A 124 4.14 -18.20 14.20
N ALA A 125 4.44 -18.59 12.97
CA ALA A 125 4.81 -19.96 12.64
C ALA A 125 5.74 -19.99 11.42
N ILE A 126 6.74 -20.87 11.44
CA ILE A 126 7.67 -21.10 10.32
C ILE A 126 7.80 -22.61 10.09
N LYS A 127 7.76 -23.03 8.84
CA LYS A 127 7.87 -24.42 8.42
C LYS A 127 8.63 -24.54 7.09
N ILE A 128 9.66 -25.38 7.06
CA ILE A 128 10.34 -25.78 5.82
C ILE A 128 10.11 -27.27 5.56
N SER A 129 9.77 -27.60 4.33
CA SER A 129 9.62 -28.98 3.84
C SER A 129 10.60 -29.23 2.69
N ILE A 130 11.41 -30.27 2.79
CA ILE A 130 12.34 -30.69 1.73
C ILE A 130 11.81 -31.98 1.11
N TYR A 131 11.62 -31.94 -0.21
CA TYR A 131 11.18 -33.07 -1.02
C TYR A 131 12.37 -33.88 -1.54
N PRO A 132 12.16 -35.14 -1.93
CA PRO A 132 13.25 -36.05 -2.32
C PRO A 132 14.06 -35.58 -3.53
N ASP A 133 13.42 -34.83 -4.42
CA ASP A 133 14.00 -34.24 -5.63
C ASP A 133 14.82 -32.97 -5.39
N GLY A 134 14.94 -32.51 -4.14
CA GLY A 134 15.63 -31.28 -3.77
C GLY A 134 14.74 -30.03 -3.82
N ARG A 135 13.44 -30.16 -4.11
CA ARG A 135 12.51 -29.03 -3.95
C ARG A 135 12.36 -28.69 -2.48
N VAL A 136 12.40 -27.40 -2.17
CA VAL A 136 12.20 -26.87 -0.83
C VAL A 136 10.99 -25.96 -0.84
N ARG A 137 10.10 -26.15 0.14
CA ARG A 137 8.97 -25.28 0.39
C ARG A 137 9.09 -24.64 1.76
N TYR A 138 9.16 -23.32 1.76
CA TYR A 138 9.07 -22.46 2.92
C TYR A 138 7.64 -21.96 3.08
N LEU A 139 7.16 -21.97 4.32
CA LEU A 139 5.88 -21.43 4.72
C LEU A 139 6.08 -20.67 6.02
N ASP A 140 5.60 -19.44 6.07
CA ASP A 140 5.56 -18.68 7.30
C ASP A 140 4.30 -17.82 7.42
N GLN A 141 3.90 -17.59 8.66
CA GLN A 141 2.80 -16.71 9.03
C GLN A 141 3.38 -15.57 9.86
N ARG A 142 3.12 -14.34 9.45
CA ARG A 142 3.62 -13.15 10.14
C ARG A 142 2.60 -12.02 10.17
N SER A 143 2.60 -11.26 11.26
CA SER A 143 1.95 -9.96 11.34
C SER A 143 2.95 -8.87 10.98
N VAL A 144 2.60 -8.01 10.03
CA VAL A 144 3.46 -6.92 9.55
C VAL A 144 2.72 -5.59 9.61
N LEU A 145 3.40 -4.58 10.13
CA LEU A 145 3.01 -3.18 10.03
C LEU A 145 3.79 -2.55 8.86
N LEU A 146 3.07 -2.02 7.89
CA LEU A 146 3.62 -1.53 6.63
C LEU A 146 3.23 -0.07 6.41
N GLU A 147 4.16 0.71 5.86
CA GLU A 147 3.93 2.08 5.40
C GLU A 147 3.48 2.07 3.94
N THR A 148 2.41 2.78 3.61
CA THR A 148 1.93 2.91 2.24
C THR A 148 1.29 4.28 2.05
N PRO A 149 1.69 5.04 1.00
CA PRO A 149 1.07 6.34 0.73
C PRO A 149 -0.43 6.17 0.45
N MET A 150 -1.25 7.11 0.93
CA MET A 150 -2.69 7.09 0.73
C MET A 150 -3.19 8.39 0.11
N ASP A 151 -4.20 8.29 -0.76
CA ASP A 151 -4.81 9.46 -1.40
C ASP A 151 -6.25 9.64 -0.95
N LEU A 152 -6.47 10.61 -0.07
CA LEU A 152 -7.77 10.93 0.52
C LEU A 152 -8.47 12.08 -0.23
N GLN A 153 -8.01 12.52 -1.41
CA GLN A 153 -8.63 13.63 -2.13
C GLN A 153 -10.13 13.38 -2.38
N ALA A 154 -10.49 12.15 -2.74
CA ALA A 154 -11.86 11.74 -2.99
C ALA A 154 -12.69 11.46 -1.71
N PHE A 155 -12.14 11.66 -0.50
CA PHE A 155 -12.79 11.29 0.76
C PHE A 155 -14.22 11.86 0.87
N PRO A 156 -15.24 11.02 1.17
CA PRO A 156 -15.16 9.64 1.66
C PRO A 156 -15.39 8.57 0.58
N PHE A 157 -15.28 8.91 -0.71
CA PHE A 157 -15.50 8.02 -1.85
C PHE A 157 -14.22 7.38 -2.39
N ASP A 158 -13.15 7.46 -1.61
CA ASP A 158 -11.80 7.07 -1.97
C ASP A 158 -11.60 5.54 -2.06
N VAL A 159 -10.64 5.17 -2.91
CA VAL A 159 -10.15 3.81 -3.09
C VAL A 159 -8.65 3.84 -2.84
N GLN A 160 -8.19 3.05 -1.87
CA GLN A 160 -6.78 2.97 -1.48
C GLN A 160 -6.13 1.73 -2.07
N LYS A 161 -4.85 1.86 -2.41
CA LYS A 161 -3.98 0.75 -2.81
C LYS A 161 -2.90 0.61 -1.76
N LEU A 162 -3.02 -0.43 -0.94
CA LEU A 162 -2.04 -0.72 0.09
C LEU A 162 -0.97 -1.61 -0.52
N GLU A 163 0.27 -1.13 -0.53
CA GLU A 163 1.38 -1.84 -1.18
C GLU A 163 2.27 -2.52 -0.13
N ALA A 164 2.68 -3.76 -0.41
CA ALA A 164 3.69 -4.47 0.38
C ALA A 164 4.80 -4.95 -0.55
N SER A 165 5.99 -4.38 -0.39
CA SER A 165 7.16 -4.63 -1.25
C SER A 165 8.06 -5.68 -0.64
N ILE A 166 8.26 -6.80 -1.32
CA ILE A 166 9.05 -7.94 -0.84
C ILE A 166 10.30 -8.11 -1.67
N VAL A 167 11.45 -8.24 -0.99
CA VAL A 167 12.74 -8.55 -1.61
C VAL A 167 13.47 -9.65 -0.82
N SER A 168 14.47 -10.29 -1.44
CA SER A 168 15.39 -11.16 -0.72
C SER A 168 16.52 -10.33 -0.11
N PHE A 169 16.77 -10.48 1.20
CA PHE A 169 17.75 -9.67 1.92
C PHE A 169 19.17 -9.99 1.45
N GLY A 170 19.83 -8.98 0.88
CA GLY A 170 21.24 -9.08 0.50
C GLY A 170 21.52 -9.85 -0.79
N ASP A 171 20.50 -10.43 -1.43
CA ASP A 171 20.63 -11.10 -2.72
C ASP A 171 20.21 -10.16 -3.86
N TYR A 172 21.08 -9.96 -4.84
CA TYR A 172 20.77 -9.19 -6.03
C TYR A 172 19.94 -10.01 -7.03
N SER A 173 19.34 -9.34 -8.02
CA SER A 173 18.52 -9.98 -9.09
C SER A 173 19.25 -11.07 -9.89
N ASP A 174 20.57 -11.01 -10.00
CA ASP A 174 21.42 -12.03 -10.64
C ASP A 174 21.70 -13.24 -9.74
N GLU A 175 21.49 -13.12 -8.43
CA GLU A 175 21.65 -14.18 -7.44
C GLU A 175 20.32 -14.86 -7.11
N VAL A 176 19.27 -14.06 -6.89
CA VAL A 176 17.91 -14.54 -6.57
C VAL A 176 16.89 -13.79 -7.40
N LYS A 177 16.04 -14.56 -8.07
CA LYS A 177 14.93 -14.05 -8.86
C LYS A 177 13.61 -14.50 -8.25
N LEU A 178 12.82 -13.53 -7.79
CA LEU A 178 11.49 -13.77 -7.25
C LEU A 178 10.48 -13.88 -8.40
N VAL A 179 9.65 -14.90 -8.34
CA VAL A 179 8.59 -15.17 -9.33
C VAL A 179 7.28 -15.38 -8.59
N VAL A 180 6.18 -14.89 -9.15
CA VAL A 180 4.84 -15.02 -8.53
C VAL A 180 4.36 -16.47 -8.61
N ASP A 181 3.88 -17.02 -7.48
CA ASP A 181 3.10 -18.26 -7.45
C ASP A 181 1.60 -17.93 -7.48
N GLU A 182 1.05 -17.86 -8.70
CA GLU A 182 -0.36 -17.52 -8.95
C GLU A 182 -1.36 -18.44 -8.24
N ARG A 183 -0.96 -19.68 -7.91
CA ARG A 183 -1.83 -20.67 -7.24
C ARG A 183 -2.27 -20.18 -5.85
N VAL A 184 -1.41 -19.45 -5.16
CA VAL A 184 -1.66 -18.97 -3.79
C VAL A 184 -2.49 -17.69 -3.82
N LEU A 185 -2.25 -16.82 -4.81
CA LEU A 185 -3.02 -15.60 -5.00
C LEU A 185 -4.50 -15.90 -5.25
N GLY A 186 -4.80 -16.85 -6.15
CA GLY A 186 -6.19 -17.26 -6.42
C GLY A 186 -6.90 -17.85 -5.20
N ALA A 187 -6.18 -18.59 -4.34
CA ALA A 187 -6.73 -19.10 -3.09
C ALA A 187 -7.03 -17.96 -2.08
N SER A 188 -6.22 -16.91 -2.08
CA SER A 188 -6.44 -15.73 -1.24
C SER A 188 -7.65 -14.92 -1.68
N GLU A 189 -7.85 -14.73 -2.99
CA GLU A 189 -9.03 -14.06 -3.54
C GLU A 189 -10.31 -14.85 -3.21
N GLU A 190 -10.31 -16.18 -3.44
CA GLU A 190 -11.44 -17.03 -3.09
C GLU A 190 -11.76 -16.96 -1.58
N TYR A 191 -10.73 -16.99 -0.73
CA TYR A 191 -10.90 -16.87 0.72
C TYR A 191 -11.51 -15.52 1.13
N ALA A 192 -11.02 -14.43 0.55
CA ALA A 192 -11.52 -13.08 0.81
C ALA A 192 -12.97 -12.89 0.35
N GLU A 193 -13.30 -13.28 -0.89
CA GLU A 193 -14.62 -13.04 -1.48
C GLU A 193 -15.68 -13.99 -0.94
N VAL A 194 -15.38 -15.29 -0.81
CA VAL A 194 -16.36 -16.33 -0.49
C VAL A 194 -16.57 -16.42 1.02
N GLN A 195 -15.53 -16.23 1.84
CA GLN A 195 -15.65 -16.39 3.30
C GLN A 195 -15.85 -15.07 4.05
N GLN A 196 -15.73 -13.90 3.40
CA GLN A 196 -15.79 -12.57 4.03
C GLN A 196 -14.91 -12.43 5.29
N LYS A 197 -13.81 -13.16 5.35
CA LYS A 197 -12.98 -13.24 6.56
C LYS A 197 -11.95 -12.12 6.68
N VAL A 198 -11.58 -11.49 5.57
CA VAL A 198 -10.83 -10.22 5.57
C VAL A 198 -11.86 -9.10 5.62
N ASN A 199 -12.22 -8.65 6.84
CA ASN A 199 -13.28 -7.65 7.01
C ASN A 199 -12.87 -6.55 7.98
N ILE A 200 -12.55 -5.39 7.41
CA ILE A 200 -12.40 -4.15 8.16
C ILE A 200 -13.74 -3.42 8.20
N ALA A 201 -14.11 -2.88 9.36
CA ALA A 201 -15.41 -2.25 9.57
C ALA A 201 -15.70 -1.13 8.54
N GLN A 202 -14.70 -0.31 8.19
CA GLN A 202 -14.86 0.86 7.33
C GLN A 202 -14.56 0.62 5.85
N TRP A 203 -14.01 -0.54 5.50
CA TRP A 203 -13.47 -0.79 4.16
C TRP A 203 -14.01 -2.09 3.56
N LYS A 204 -13.98 -2.16 2.24
CA LYS A 204 -14.33 -3.33 1.45
C LYS A 204 -13.14 -3.70 0.58
N LEU A 205 -12.65 -4.93 0.73
CA LEU A 205 -11.64 -5.47 -0.19
C LEU A 205 -12.23 -5.60 -1.59
N ARG A 206 -11.53 -5.07 -2.60
CA ARG A 206 -11.93 -5.09 -4.00
C ARG A 206 -11.14 -6.11 -4.81
N HIS A 207 -9.83 -6.10 -4.68
CA HIS A 207 -8.94 -6.94 -5.47
C HIS A 207 -7.59 -7.09 -4.78
N LEU A 208 -6.91 -8.21 -5.05
CA LEU A 208 -5.57 -8.52 -4.57
C LEU A 208 -4.69 -8.85 -5.79
N ASP A 209 -3.60 -8.13 -5.95
CA ASP A 209 -2.66 -8.34 -7.05
C ASP A 209 -1.26 -8.59 -6.50
N LEU A 210 -0.47 -9.44 -7.16
CA LEU A 210 0.92 -9.70 -6.80
C LEU A 210 1.76 -9.62 -8.06
N LYS A 211 2.61 -8.60 -8.13
CA LYS A 211 3.41 -8.28 -9.31
C LYS A 211 4.88 -8.56 -9.06
N ALA A 212 5.54 -9.17 -10.04
CA ALA A 212 7.00 -9.24 -10.07
C ALA A 212 7.58 -8.01 -10.78
N GLY A 213 8.66 -7.47 -10.23
CA GLY A 213 9.39 -6.33 -10.76
C GLY A 213 10.86 -6.36 -10.34
N GLU A 214 11.53 -5.24 -10.61
CA GLU A 214 12.90 -5.00 -10.16
C GLU A 214 12.96 -3.65 -9.43
N ALA A 215 13.61 -3.64 -8.28
CA ALA A 215 13.86 -2.45 -7.50
C ALA A 215 15.33 -2.03 -7.66
N ASP A 216 15.55 -0.81 -8.13
CA ASP A 216 16.88 -0.22 -8.19
C ASP A 216 17.25 0.43 -6.84
N PHE A 217 17.86 -0.34 -5.94
CA PHE A 217 18.45 0.22 -4.72
C PHE A 217 19.91 0.63 -4.97
N SER A 218 20.25 1.88 -4.66
CA SER A 218 21.65 2.32 -4.65
C SER A 218 22.33 1.84 -3.36
N TYR A 219 22.98 0.69 -3.40
CA TYR A 219 23.75 0.17 -2.28
C TYR A 219 25.26 0.36 -2.55
N TYR A 220 25.98 1.02 -1.63
CA TYR A 220 27.42 1.33 -1.75
C TYR A 220 27.87 1.99 -3.06
N GLY A 221 27.05 2.87 -3.65
CA GLY A 221 27.42 3.66 -4.83
C GLY A 221 27.45 2.89 -6.16
N SER A 222 27.21 1.58 -6.15
CA SER A 222 26.88 0.79 -7.34
C SER A 222 25.37 0.57 -7.41
N LYS A 223 24.74 0.97 -8.53
CA LYS A 223 23.35 0.58 -8.81
C LYS A 223 23.33 -0.90 -9.16
N LYS A 224 22.66 -1.71 -8.35
CA LYS A 224 22.35 -3.10 -8.65
C LYS A 224 20.86 -3.32 -8.42
N ALA A 225 20.23 -4.02 -9.36
CA ALA A 225 18.81 -4.32 -9.29
C ALA A 225 18.58 -5.47 -8.31
N PHE A 226 17.54 -5.33 -7.49
CA PHE A 226 16.99 -6.39 -6.65
C PHE A 226 15.71 -6.92 -7.30
N SER A 227 15.48 -8.23 -7.21
CA SER A 227 14.18 -8.77 -7.62
C SER A 227 13.16 -8.45 -6.53
N GLU A 228 12.05 -7.80 -6.93
CA GLU A 228 11.00 -7.33 -6.02
C GLU A 228 9.66 -7.98 -6.39
N LEU A 229 8.87 -8.33 -5.37
CA LEU A 229 7.45 -8.63 -5.53
C LEU A 229 6.63 -7.59 -4.80
N THR A 230 5.65 -6.98 -5.47
CA THR A 230 4.75 -5.99 -4.88
C THR A 230 3.36 -6.59 -4.76
N LEU A 231 2.91 -6.79 -3.53
CA LEU A 231 1.51 -7.10 -3.21
C LEU A 231 0.73 -5.79 -3.22
N VAL A 232 -0.37 -5.73 -3.97
CA VAL A 232 -1.28 -4.57 -4.03
C VAL A 232 -2.65 -5.00 -3.54
N ILE A 233 -3.05 -4.49 -2.38
CA ILE A 233 -4.36 -4.72 -1.77
C ILE A 233 -5.23 -3.51 -2.09
N THR A 234 -6.23 -3.68 -2.95
CA THR A 234 -7.15 -2.58 -3.32
C THR A 234 -8.36 -2.57 -2.39
N MET A 235 -8.52 -1.49 -1.62
CA MET A 235 -9.58 -1.30 -0.62
C MET A 235 -10.47 -0.13 -0.99
N GLU A 236 -11.79 -0.29 -0.91
CA GLU A 236 -12.77 0.78 -1.11
C GLU A 236 -13.46 1.16 0.20
N ARG A 237 -13.58 2.46 0.46
CA ARG A 237 -14.24 2.95 1.67
C ARG A 237 -15.75 2.73 1.62
N LYS A 238 -16.33 2.33 2.75
CA LYS A 238 -17.80 2.25 2.94
C LYS A 238 -18.38 3.64 3.22
N SER A 239 -18.53 4.46 2.18
CA SER A 239 -18.90 5.89 2.27
C SER A 239 -20.30 6.17 2.85
N ALA A 240 -21.22 5.19 2.80
CA ALA A 240 -22.63 5.39 3.14
C ALA A 240 -22.83 6.00 4.54
N ASN A 241 -22.08 5.55 5.54
CA ASN A 241 -22.18 6.07 6.91
C ASN A 241 -21.80 7.56 6.99
N MET A 242 -20.75 7.96 6.25
CA MET A 242 -20.31 9.35 6.19
C MET A 242 -21.33 10.23 5.47
N ILE A 243 -21.98 9.74 4.42
CA ILE A 243 -23.05 10.47 3.73
C ILE A 243 -24.20 10.79 4.69
N TRP A 244 -24.65 9.81 5.47
CA TRP A 244 -25.77 9.99 6.41
C TRP A 244 -25.42 10.87 7.61
N LYS A 245 -24.18 10.82 8.11
CA LYS A 245 -23.76 11.55 9.31
C LYS A 245 -23.18 12.94 9.04
N VAL A 246 -22.60 13.14 7.85
CA VAL A 246 -21.89 14.38 7.50
C VAL A 246 -22.60 15.15 6.39
N ILE A 247 -22.73 14.53 5.21
CA ILE A 247 -23.23 15.25 4.03
C ILE A 247 -24.72 15.60 4.15
N LEU A 248 -25.56 14.68 4.63
CA LEU A 248 -27.00 14.92 4.74
C LEU A 248 -27.35 16.03 5.76
N PRO A 249 -26.84 16.04 7.01
CA PRO A 249 -27.11 17.14 7.93
C PRO A 249 -26.62 18.48 7.41
N LEU A 250 -25.46 18.53 6.73
CA LEU A 250 -24.96 19.75 6.10
C LEU A 250 -25.95 20.29 5.04
N ILE A 251 -26.46 19.44 4.15
CA ILE A 251 -27.46 19.83 3.15
C ILE A 251 -28.72 20.38 3.85
N ILE A 252 -29.18 19.74 4.93
CA ILE A 252 -30.33 20.22 5.70
C ILE A 252 -30.07 21.62 6.28
N LEU A 253 -28.87 21.87 6.83
CA LEU A 253 -28.50 23.19 7.36
C LEU A 253 -28.52 24.28 6.28
N VAL A 254 -28.01 23.99 5.08
CA VAL A 254 -28.06 24.94 3.96
C VAL A 254 -29.50 25.16 3.48
N LEU A 255 -30.33 24.12 3.46
CA LEU A 255 -31.75 24.25 3.13
C LEU A 255 -32.54 25.01 4.20
N LEU A 256 -32.12 25.01 5.47
CA LEU A 256 -32.71 25.87 6.48
C LEU A 256 -32.32 27.34 6.26
N MET A 257 -31.09 27.62 5.80
CA MET A 257 -30.68 28.96 5.39
C MET A 257 -31.51 29.51 4.22
N TRP A 258 -32.01 28.63 3.35
CA TRP A 258 -32.90 29.00 2.24
C TRP A 258 -34.18 29.73 2.70
N ALA A 259 -34.60 29.58 3.96
CA ALA A 259 -35.73 30.30 4.53
C ALA A 259 -35.55 31.84 4.52
N VAL A 260 -34.31 32.35 4.49
CA VAL A 260 -34.01 33.80 4.49
C VAL A 260 -34.59 34.52 3.27
N PHE A 261 -34.71 33.84 2.13
CA PHE A 261 -35.28 34.41 0.88
C PHE A 261 -36.81 34.39 0.85
N TRP A 262 -37.46 33.87 1.89
CA TRP A 262 -38.92 33.93 2.04
C TRP A 262 -39.38 35.04 2.96
N LEU A 263 -38.44 35.72 3.64
CA LEU A 263 -38.71 36.85 4.51
C LEU A 263 -38.78 38.15 3.72
N GLU A 264 -39.59 39.09 4.18
CA GLU A 264 -39.75 40.40 3.51
C GLU A 264 -38.45 41.19 3.50
N ALA A 265 -38.13 41.80 2.35
CA ALA A 265 -36.89 42.57 2.15
C ALA A 265 -36.75 43.79 3.08
N ASP A 266 -37.85 44.28 3.65
CA ASP A 266 -37.88 45.42 4.60
C ASP A 266 -37.44 44.99 6.02
N ASN A 267 -37.65 43.72 6.38
CA ASN A 267 -37.40 43.19 7.72
C ASN A 267 -35.96 42.67 7.85
N LEU A 268 -34.98 43.57 7.68
CA LEU A 268 -33.55 43.23 7.76
C LEU A 268 -33.19 42.52 9.08
N SER A 269 -33.79 42.95 10.20
CA SER A 269 -33.53 42.37 11.52
C SER A 269 -33.80 40.86 11.55
N ASP A 270 -34.93 40.42 11.00
CA ASP A 270 -35.31 39.00 11.01
C ASP A 270 -34.42 38.18 10.07
N ARG A 271 -34.09 38.74 8.90
CA ARG A 271 -33.21 38.11 7.92
C ARG A 271 -31.80 37.91 8.47
N LEU A 272 -31.22 38.94 9.08
CA LEU A 272 -29.91 38.85 9.71
C LEU A 272 -29.92 37.90 10.92
N ASN A 273 -31.00 37.86 11.69
CA ASN A 273 -31.12 36.94 12.82
C ASN A 273 -31.06 35.47 12.35
N VAL A 274 -31.89 35.09 11.36
CA VAL A 274 -31.87 33.73 10.78
C VAL A 274 -30.50 33.42 10.17
N ALA A 275 -29.90 34.36 9.44
CA ALA A 275 -28.63 34.13 8.79
C ALA A 275 -27.46 34.00 9.79
N PHE A 276 -27.40 34.81 10.84
CA PHE A 276 -26.37 34.66 11.88
C PHE A 276 -26.53 33.38 12.69
N ILE A 277 -27.77 32.97 13.00
CA ILE A 277 -28.03 31.66 13.62
C ILE A 277 -27.54 30.54 12.69
N GLY A 278 -27.81 30.64 11.38
CA GLY A 278 -27.33 29.67 10.40
C GLY A 278 -25.80 29.57 10.35
N ILE A 279 -25.10 30.71 10.32
CA ILE A 279 -23.62 30.75 10.34
C ILE A 279 -23.08 30.13 11.63
N LEU A 280 -23.64 30.51 12.79
CA LEU A 280 -23.20 29.94 14.06
C LEU A 280 -23.43 28.42 14.09
N THR A 281 -24.53 27.96 13.51
CA THR A 281 -24.87 26.53 13.43
C THR A 281 -23.88 25.77 12.54
N ILE A 282 -23.53 26.27 11.35
CA ILE A 282 -22.55 25.57 10.49
C ILE A 282 -21.14 25.59 11.10
N VAL A 283 -20.74 26.68 11.77
CA VAL A 283 -19.45 26.73 12.48
C VAL A 283 -19.43 25.72 13.64
N ALA A 284 -20.50 25.67 14.45
CA ALA A 284 -20.64 24.67 15.51
C ALA A 284 -20.65 23.24 14.96
N TYR A 285 -21.30 23.03 13.81
CA TYR A 285 -21.33 21.75 13.12
C TYR A 285 -19.95 21.32 12.63
N GLN A 286 -19.16 22.24 12.07
CA GLN A 286 -17.78 21.96 11.65
C GLN A 286 -16.91 21.49 12.83
N PHE A 287 -17.04 22.13 14.00
CA PHE A 287 -16.36 21.66 15.21
C PHE A 287 -16.84 20.28 15.67
N LEU A 288 -18.12 19.96 15.48
CA LEU A 288 -18.68 18.65 15.84
C LEU A 288 -18.09 17.51 14.99
N ILE A 289 -17.85 17.77 13.70
CA ILE A 289 -17.37 16.74 12.76
C ILE A 289 -15.85 16.69 12.61
N ASP A 290 -15.09 17.66 13.14
CA ASP A 290 -13.62 17.73 13.02
C ASP A 290 -12.92 16.41 13.38
N GLY A 291 -13.38 15.72 14.43
CA GLY A 291 -12.81 14.44 14.85
C GLY A 291 -13.12 13.26 13.91
N SER A 292 -14.03 13.41 12.96
CA SER A 292 -14.38 12.40 11.95
C SER A 292 -13.73 12.67 10.59
N MET A 293 -13.02 13.78 10.45
CA MET A 293 -12.39 14.23 9.21
C MET A 293 -10.90 13.88 9.22
N PRO A 294 -10.32 13.50 8.07
CA PRO A 294 -8.90 13.25 7.97
C PRO A 294 -8.10 14.55 8.19
N ARG A 295 -7.01 14.47 8.96
CA ARG A 295 -6.14 15.62 9.25
C ARG A 295 -4.92 15.59 8.33
N ILE A 296 -5.15 16.01 7.10
CA ILE A 296 -4.16 16.03 6.01
C ILE A 296 -3.92 17.46 5.52
N ASP A 297 -2.86 17.68 4.75
CA ASP A 297 -2.41 18.99 4.30
C ASP A 297 -3.06 19.49 3.00
N TYR A 298 -3.75 18.61 2.28
CA TYR A 298 -4.51 18.94 1.06
C TYR A 298 -6.03 18.91 1.29
N PHE A 299 -6.77 19.60 0.42
CA PHE A 299 -8.24 19.65 0.47
C PHE A 299 -8.85 18.33 -0.01
N THR A 300 -9.76 17.76 0.78
CA THR A 300 -10.62 16.65 0.34
C THR A 300 -11.92 17.15 -0.31
N PHE A 301 -12.63 16.25 -1.00
CA PHE A 301 -13.99 16.50 -1.48
C PHE A 301 -14.91 17.03 -0.35
N THR A 302 -14.83 16.43 0.84
CA THR A 302 -15.70 16.81 1.96
C THR A 302 -15.33 18.19 2.49
N ASP A 303 -14.05 18.54 2.56
CA ASP A 303 -13.60 19.88 2.94
C ASP A 303 -14.08 20.93 1.93
N ALA A 304 -13.99 20.62 0.64
CA ALA A 304 -14.48 21.49 -0.42
C ALA A 304 -16.00 21.71 -0.31
N VAL A 305 -16.78 20.66 -0.03
CA VAL A 305 -18.23 20.76 0.17
C VAL A 305 -18.58 21.57 1.42
N LEU A 306 -17.86 21.37 2.54
CA LEU A 306 -18.06 22.14 3.77
C LEU A 306 -17.75 23.62 3.56
N LEU A 307 -16.59 23.93 2.95
CA LEU A 307 -16.18 25.29 2.64
C LEU A 307 -17.16 25.96 1.66
N TYR A 308 -17.54 25.25 0.60
CA TYR A 308 -18.52 25.72 -0.37
C TYR A 308 -19.86 26.07 0.30
N SER A 309 -20.37 25.16 1.15
CA SER A 309 -21.60 25.37 1.91
C SER A 309 -21.51 26.60 2.81
N PHE A 310 -20.37 26.77 3.51
CA PHE A 310 -20.11 27.93 4.35
C PHE A 310 -20.12 29.24 3.54
N VAL A 311 -19.43 29.28 2.40
CA VAL A 311 -19.39 30.46 1.52
C VAL A 311 -20.79 30.79 0.99
N VAL A 312 -21.55 29.79 0.54
CA VAL A 312 -22.93 29.97 0.06
C VAL A 312 -23.84 30.52 1.16
N MET A 313 -23.72 30.04 2.40
CA MET A 313 -24.45 30.57 3.55
C MET A 313 -24.07 32.02 3.87
N CYS A 314 -22.78 32.38 3.77
CA CYS A 314 -22.33 33.76 3.93
C CYS A 314 -22.89 34.68 2.82
N LEU A 315 -22.98 34.22 1.58
CA LEU A 315 -23.56 34.98 0.47
C LEU A 315 -25.03 35.35 0.70
N ALA A 316 -25.80 34.54 1.45
CA ALA A 316 -27.17 34.88 1.83
C ALA A 316 -27.25 36.15 2.72
N ILE A 317 -26.23 36.43 3.53
CA ILE A 317 -26.14 37.68 4.31
C ILE A 317 -25.89 38.87 3.39
N PHE A 318 -24.95 38.74 2.46
CA PHE A 318 -24.66 39.80 1.49
C PHE A 318 -25.88 40.14 0.66
N GLU A 319 -26.63 39.12 0.23
CA GLU A 319 -27.90 39.28 -0.47
C GLU A 319 -28.91 40.03 0.41
N SER A 320 -29.02 39.68 1.70
CA SER A 320 -29.94 40.34 2.62
C SER A 320 -29.65 41.83 2.80
N LEU A 321 -28.36 42.19 2.90
CA LEU A 321 -27.91 43.59 2.98
C LEU A 321 -28.14 44.35 1.68
N LEU A 322 -27.92 43.69 0.53
CA LEU A 322 -28.14 44.27 -0.80
C LEU A 322 -29.62 44.62 -0.99
N LEU A 323 -30.53 43.69 -0.68
CA LEU A 323 -31.97 43.92 -0.80
C LEU A 323 -32.45 45.07 0.09
N TYR A 324 -32.00 45.12 1.34
CA TYR A 324 -32.36 46.22 2.24
C TYR A 324 -31.86 47.58 1.71
N SER A 325 -30.65 47.64 1.17
CA SER A 325 -30.10 48.85 0.55
C SER A 325 -30.94 49.31 -0.65
N LEU A 326 -31.37 48.38 -1.51
CA LEU A 326 -32.24 48.66 -2.65
C LEU A 326 -33.61 49.19 -2.20
N CYS A 327 -34.22 48.59 -1.18
CA CYS A 327 -35.46 49.07 -0.58
C CYS A 327 -35.31 50.50 -0.04
N LYS A 328 -34.23 50.77 0.70
CA LYS A 328 -33.93 52.10 1.26
C LYS A 328 -33.71 53.16 0.17
N ASN A 329 -33.15 52.79 -0.97
CA ASN A 329 -32.91 53.66 -2.11
C ASN A 329 -34.15 53.79 -3.04
N GLY A 330 -35.33 53.33 -2.61
CA GLY A 330 -36.58 53.46 -3.37
C GLY A 330 -36.76 52.46 -4.52
N HIS A 331 -35.88 51.47 -4.65
CA HIS A 331 -35.90 50.46 -5.72
C HIS A 331 -36.60 49.16 -5.28
N ARG A 332 -37.68 49.25 -4.49
CA ARG A 332 -38.40 48.08 -3.93
C ARG A 332 -38.85 47.04 -4.97
N PRO A 333 -39.41 47.41 -6.15
CA PRO A 333 -39.79 46.43 -7.16
C PRO A 333 -38.61 45.61 -7.70
N LEU A 334 -37.41 46.20 -7.72
CA LEU A 334 -36.18 45.52 -8.12
C LEU A 334 -35.75 44.53 -7.02
N ALA A 335 -35.83 44.93 -5.75
CA ALA A 335 -35.52 44.09 -4.61
C ALA A 335 -36.42 42.84 -4.57
N ASP A 336 -37.74 43.02 -4.69
CA ASP A 336 -38.69 41.90 -4.67
C ASP A 336 -38.48 40.94 -5.84
N LYS A 337 -38.15 41.46 -7.03
CA LYS A 337 -37.81 40.64 -8.19
C LYS A 337 -36.53 39.84 -7.96
N LEU A 338 -35.52 40.45 -7.37
CA LEU A 338 -34.24 39.80 -7.08
C LEU A 338 -34.40 38.69 -6.04
N ASP A 339 -35.14 38.95 -4.96
CA ASP A 339 -35.46 37.95 -3.93
C ASP A 339 -36.19 36.74 -4.53
N HIS A 340 -37.19 36.99 -5.39
CA HIS A 340 -37.92 35.91 -6.07
C HIS A 340 -37.04 35.06 -6.98
N VAL A 341 -36.04 35.66 -7.63
CA VAL A 341 -35.03 34.93 -8.40
C VAL A 341 -34.15 34.09 -7.47
N PHE A 342 -33.65 34.66 -6.37
CA PHE A 342 -32.81 33.94 -5.41
C PHE A 342 -33.50 32.75 -4.75
N ARG A 343 -34.82 32.79 -4.55
CA ARG A 343 -35.60 31.63 -4.06
C ARG A 343 -35.38 30.37 -4.89
N TRP A 344 -35.27 30.48 -6.21
CA TRP A 344 -35.04 29.31 -7.07
C TRP A 344 -33.57 29.15 -7.42
N PHE A 345 -32.86 30.26 -7.62
CA PHE A 345 -31.45 30.24 -7.99
C PHE A 345 -30.56 29.65 -6.90
N PHE A 346 -30.79 29.98 -5.63
CA PHE A 346 -29.97 29.52 -4.51
C PHE A 346 -29.89 27.99 -4.40
N PRO A 347 -31.01 27.24 -4.28
CA PRO A 347 -30.92 25.78 -4.18
C PRO A 347 -30.36 25.15 -5.46
N ILE A 348 -30.69 25.68 -6.65
CA ILE A 348 -30.18 25.16 -7.92
C ILE A 348 -28.66 25.30 -7.99
N VAL A 349 -28.12 26.50 -7.69
CA VAL A 349 -26.67 26.74 -7.69
C VAL A 349 -25.99 25.87 -6.66
N TYR A 350 -26.57 25.72 -5.47
CA TYR A 350 -26.01 24.87 -4.42
C TYR A 350 -25.88 23.41 -4.88
N PHE A 351 -26.93 22.82 -5.45
CA PHE A 351 -26.86 21.44 -5.95
C PHE A 351 -25.94 21.29 -7.16
N ILE A 352 -25.88 22.28 -8.07
CA ILE A 352 -24.90 22.28 -9.16
C ILE A 352 -23.48 22.32 -8.59
N GLY A 353 -23.22 23.14 -7.58
CA GLY A 353 -21.93 23.22 -6.91
C GLY A 353 -21.51 21.88 -6.30
N LEU A 354 -22.44 21.17 -5.63
CA LEU A 354 -22.17 19.83 -5.09
C LEU A 354 -21.81 18.82 -6.19
N ILE A 355 -22.51 18.86 -7.34
CA ILE A 355 -22.23 17.98 -8.49
C ILE A 355 -20.86 18.32 -9.09
N VAL A 356 -20.54 19.60 -9.25
CA VAL A 356 -19.23 20.04 -9.76
C VAL A 356 -18.13 19.58 -8.82
N SER A 357 -18.29 19.77 -7.51
CA SER A 357 -17.32 19.26 -6.52
C SER A 357 -17.15 17.75 -6.63
N TYR A 358 -18.22 16.98 -6.87
CA TYR A 358 -18.10 15.53 -7.03
C TYR A 358 -17.21 15.16 -8.22
N PHE A 359 -17.39 15.78 -9.38
CA PHE A 359 -16.60 15.53 -10.60
C PHE A 359 -15.18 16.10 -10.58
N VAL A 360 -14.90 17.07 -9.72
CA VAL A 360 -13.54 17.61 -9.56
C VAL A 360 -12.66 16.66 -8.75
N TYR A 361 -13.26 15.94 -7.81
CA TYR A 361 -12.53 15.09 -6.85
C TYR A 361 -12.68 13.58 -7.10
N ASN A 362 -13.59 13.15 -7.99
CA ASN A 362 -13.74 11.77 -8.46
C ASN A 362 -13.74 11.74 -9.98
#